data_AF-A0A7S2R4J5-F1
#
_entry.id   AF-A0A7S2R4J5-F1
#
_cell.length_a   1.000
_cell.length_b   1.000
_cell.length_c   1.000
_cell.angle_alpha   90.00
_cell.angle_beta   90.00
_cell.angle_gamma   90.00
#
_symmetry.space_group_name_H-M   'P 1'
#
loop_
_entity.id
_entity.type
_entity.pdbx_description
1 polymer ?
#
loop_
_entity_poly.entity_id
_entity_poly.type
_entity_poly.pdbx_seq_one_letter_code
_entity_poly.pdbx_strand_id
1 'polypeptide(L)'
;IRYLFAEAIAVDENGVALPVLPTLPSRYDLKKIENNIREELSLADPREGGGDLSMTTMISQNVVDMVDSFCEAAAGATSDVGDEGCLNDEGLPTDGLLHDLNIASIMNSLASSLRKLPEDTFVLPYRPAHSPQHEEAANMCQIALLPALHEIESTVKRNILNPLCYALNRRIGSEIAKMHRGIYMEDTTDKSSMEGSFVEQNLSNVYDAIAINLLSKLPAEYSSIVGSTITAYSLYSFVSNASLVRPLGEVGRLRITQDLADFELALEQLMFKVGSSTMLNQVHCGKPYAELRAVRQMLFWNGLEKKDASGSDIAKQMLREAWIKDVRPSTAFHLLFSFAPRLLSSPHHSKRMDAKEYVDTLVNLDASVDDGESQSLMTTMSCCDAYQQRESVDMGTCSGDRR
;
A
#
# COMPACT_ATOMS: atom_id res chain seq x y z
N ILE A 1 -2.07 20.30 -26.55
CA ILE A 1 -1.60 19.25 -25.63
C ILE A 1 -0.11 18.93 -25.82
N ARG A 2 0.36 18.58 -27.03
CA ARG A 2 1.79 18.23 -27.26
C ARG A 2 2.83 19.25 -26.79
N TYR A 3 2.49 20.54 -26.71
CA TYR A 3 3.39 21.59 -26.21
C TYR A 3 3.29 21.85 -24.69
N LEU A 4 2.39 21.16 -23.97
CA LEU A 4 2.19 21.36 -22.54
C LEU A 4 3.22 20.61 -21.69
N PHE A 5 3.78 19.53 -22.25
CA PHE A 5 4.84 18.73 -21.66
C PHE A 5 6.05 18.75 -22.59
N ALA A 6 6.60 19.94 -22.84
CA ALA A 6 7.72 20.07 -23.75
C ALA A 6 8.97 19.37 -23.18
N GLU A 7 9.65 18.60 -24.03
CA GLU A 7 10.96 18.02 -23.70
C GLU A 7 11.92 19.15 -23.34
N ALA A 8 12.49 19.08 -22.14
CA ALA A 8 13.51 20.02 -21.71
C ALA A 8 14.86 19.53 -22.24
N ILE A 9 15.50 20.32 -23.11
CA ILE A 9 16.85 20.04 -23.60
C ILE A 9 17.78 21.00 -22.87
N ALA A 10 18.56 20.50 -21.90
CA ALA A 10 19.74 21.19 -21.43
C ALA A 10 20.99 20.52 -21.98
N VAL A 11 22.04 21.31 -22.16
CA VAL A 11 23.31 20.86 -22.72
C VAL A 11 24.40 21.30 -21.76
N ASP A 12 25.33 20.41 -21.41
CA ASP A 12 26.47 20.74 -20.55
C ASP A 12 27.49 21.62 -21.28
N GLU A 13 28.54 22.06 -20.56
CA GLU A 13 29.62 22.88 -21.13
C GLU A 13 30.38 22.20 -22.30
N ASN A 14 30.22 20.87 -22.45
CA ASN A 14 30.85 20.07 -23.50
C ASN A 14 29.92 19.78 -24.69
N GLY A 15 28.68 20.29 -24.69
CA GLY A 15 27.73 20.03 -25.77
C GLY A 15 26.95 18.71 -25.62
N VAL A 16 27.02 18.04 -24.45
CA VAL A 16 26.30 16.79 -24.17
C VAL A 16 24.93 17.10 -23.59
N ALA A 17 23.88 16.49 -24.14
CA ALA A 17 22.54 16.62 -23.61
C ALA A 17 22.46 16.08 -22.18
N LEU A 18 22.04 16.92 -21.24
CA LEU A 18 21.73 16.54 -19.87
C LEU A 18 20.30 15.98 -19.82
N PRO A 19 20.06 14.91 -19.06
CA PRO A 19 18.71 14.45 -18.80
C PRO A 19 17.99 15.53 -17.97
N VAL A 20 17.03 16.22 -18.58
CA VAL A 20 16.18 17.20 -17.89
C VAL A 20 14.74 16.75 -17.97
N LEU A 21 14.07 16.80 -16.82
CA LEU A 21 12.67 16.45 -16.73
C LEU A 21 11.82 17.41 -17.57
N PRO A 22 10.76 16.92 -18.24
CA PRO A 22 9.90 17.76 -19.08
C PRO A 22 9.30 18.94 -18.32
N THR A 23 9.08 20.06 -19.00
CA THR A 23 8.42 21.20 -18.36
C THR A 23 6.95 20.89 -18.11
N LEU A 24 6.46 21.20 -16.91
CA LEU A 24 5.07 20.97 -16.54
C LEU A 24 4.15 22.14 -16.93
N PRO A 25 2.89 21.88 -17.29
CA PRO A 25 1.93 22.93 -17.59
C PRO A 25 1.68 23.83 -16.38
N SER A 26 1.63 25.13 -16.61
CA SER A 26 1.36 26.10 -15.55
C SER A 26 -0.12 26.11 -15.16
N ARG A 27 -0.44 26.75 -14.03
CA ARG A 27 -1.84 27.00 -13.63
C ARG A 27 -2.61 27.79 -14.69
N TYR A 28 -1.93 28.67 -15.43
CA TYR A 28 -2.54 29.43 -16.51
C TYR A 28 -2.91 28.51 -17.68
N ASP A 29 -2.03 27.57 -18.04
CA ASP A 29 -2.29 26.60 -19.11
C ASP A 29 -3.49 25.71 -18.76
N LEU A 30 -3.57 25.22 -17.53
CA LEU A 30 -4.72 24.46 -17.04
C LEU A 30 -6.01 25.27 -17.08
N LYS A 31 -5.98 26.54 -16.67
CA LYS A 31 -7.16 27.41 -16.73
C LYS A 31 -7.60 27.67 -18.17
N LYS A 32 -6.66 27.82 -19.09
CA LYS A 32 -6.94 27.98 -20.52
C LYS A 32 -7.59 26.72 -21.10
N ILE A 33 -7.10 25.53 -20.75
CA ILE A 33 -7.72 24.26 -21.14
C ILE A 33 -9.14 24.20 -20.60
N GLU A 34 -9.34 24.48 -19.31
CA GLU A 34 -10.67 24.49 -18.70
C GLU A 34 -11.64 25.44 -19.42
N ASN A 35 -11.20 26.66 -19.72
CA ASN A 35 -12.02 27.65 -20.44
C ASN A 35 -12.37 27.17 -21.85
N ASN A 36 -11.41 26.61 -22.58
CA ASN A 36 -11.67 26.07 -23.92
C ASN A 36 -12.67 24.91 -23.88
N ILE A 37 -12.53 23.98 -22.93
CA ILE A 37 -13.49 22.87 -22.78
C ILE A 37 -14.89 23.41 -22.46
N ARG A 38 -14.97 24.42 -21.58
CA ARG A 38 -16.23 25.07 -21.22
C ARG A 38 -16.90 25.75 -22.42
N GLU A 39 -16.13 26.49 -23.22
CA GLU A 39 -16.61 27.15 -24.45
C GLU A 39 -17.10 26.13 -25.49
N GLU A 40 -16.42 25.00 -25.64
CA GLU A 40 -16.88 23.92 -26.52
C GLU A 40 -18.18 23.29 -26.00
N LEU A 41 -18.28 23.02 -24.69
CA LEU A 41 -19.48 22.45 -24.09
C LEU A 41 -20.68 23.40 -24.13
N SER A 42 -20.48 24.71 -24.03
CA SER A 42 -21.59 25.68 -24.13
C SER A 42 -22.25 25.68 -25.51
N LEU A 43 -21.59 25.17 -26.56
CA LEU A 43 -22.23 24.98 -27.87
C LEU A 43 -23.36 23.94 -27.84
N ALA A 44 -23.34 23.03 -26.86
CA ALA A 44 -24.43 22.10 -26.61
C ALA A 44 -25.48 22.65 -25.63
N ASP A 45 -25.43 23.94 -25.27
CA ASP A 45 -26.39 24.53 -24.35
C ASP A 45 -27.80 24.61 -24.97
N PRO A 46 -28.84 24.11 -24.27
CA PRO A 46 -30.22 24.12 -24.76
C PRO A 46 -30.76 25.52 -25.13
N ARG A 47 -30.26 26.60 -24.51
CA ARG A 47 -30.67 27.98 -24.81
C ARG A 47 -29.91 28.61 -25.97
N GLU A 48 -28.68 28.18 -26.23
CA GLU A 48 -27.87 28.69 -27.35
C GLU A 48 -28.20 28.00 -28.69
N GLY A 49 -29.23 27.15 -28.70
CA GLY A 49 -29.62 26.39 -29.89
C GLY A 49 -28.90 25.05 -30.01
N GLY A 50 -28.22 24.59 -28.94
CA GLY A 50 -27.77 23.22 -28.79
C GLY A 50 -28.99 22.30 -28.72
N GLY A 51 -29.41 21.78 -29.87
CA GLY A 51 -30.72 21.16 -30.09
C GLY A 51 -31.09 20.03 -29.13
N ASP A 52 -30.78 18.79 -29.51
CA ASP A 52 -31.09 17.58 -28.74
C ASP A 52 -29.94 17.20 -27.79
N LEU A 53 -30.24 16.54 -26.67
CA LEU A 53 -29.29 16.14 -25.62
C LEU A 53 -28.17 15.21 -26.14
N SER A 54 -28.37 14.63 -27.33
CA SER A 54 -27.33 13.89 -28.07
C SER A 54 -26.11 14.76 -28.40
N MET A 55 -26.28 16.06 -28.63
CA MET A 55 -25.17 16.99 -28.89
C MET A 55 -24.25 17.15 -27.68
N THR A 56 -24.80 17.20 -26.47
CA THR A 56 -24.01 17.25 -25.22
C THR A 56 -23.11 16.04 -25.08
N THR A 57 -23.62 14.85 -25.39
CA THR A 57 -22.84 13.60 -25.34
C THR A 57 -21.72 13.61 -26.39
N MET A 58 -22.03 14.03 -27.61
CA MET A 58 -21.05 14.09 -28.71
C MET A 58 -19.90 15.07 -28.42
N ILE A 59 -20.20 16.29 -27.93
CA ILE A 59 -19.15 17.25 -27.57
C ILE A 59 -18.35 16.74 -26.37
N SER A 60 -19.00 16.16 -25.37
CA SER A 60 -18.31 15.56 -24.21
C SER A 60 -17.34 14.46 -24.63
N GLN A 61 -17.64 13.68 -25.68
CA GLN A 61 -16.70 12.68 -26.20
C GLN A 61 -15.41 13.31 -26.75
N ASN A 62 -15.49 14.47 -27.42
CA ASN A 62 -14.28 15.18 -27.86
C ASN A 62 -13.42 15.62 -26.67
N VAL A 63 -14.06 15.96 -25.53
CA VAL A 63 -13.36 16.27 -24.28
C VAL A 63 -12.68 15.02 -23.73
N VAL A 64 -13.33 13.86 -23.80
CA VAL A 64 -12.72 12.57 -23.39
C VAL A 64 -11.47 12.30 -24.21
N ASP A 65 -11.55 12.35 -25.55
CA ASP A 65 -10.40 12.10 -26.43
C ASP A 65 -9.24 13.10 -26.19
N MET A 66 -9.59 14.35 -25.86
CA MET A 66 -8.64 15.39 -25.46
C MET A 66 -7.95 15.04 -24.14
N VAL A 67 -8.70 14.59 -23.14
CA VAL A 67 -8.16 14.19 -21.83
C VAL A 67 -7.29 12.96 -21.97
N ASP A 68 -7.67 11.97 -22.78
CA ASP A 68 -6.86 10.77 -23.02
C ASP A 68 -5.50 11.16 -23.62
N SER A 69 -5.48 12.06 -24.61
CA SER A 69 -4.24 12.61 -25.17
C SER A 69 -3.40 13.37 -24.13
N PHE A 70 -4.05 14.02 -23.16
CA PHE A 70 -3.36 14.70 -22.06
C PHE A 70 -2.77 13.69 -21.06
N CYS A 71 -3.50 12.62 -20.74
CA CYS A 71 -3.03 11.52 -19.90
C CYS A 71 -1.84 10.80 -20.52
N GLU A 72 -1.86 10.52 -21.82
CA GLU A 72 -0.72 9.95 -22.54
C GLU A 72 0.52 10.86 -22.46
N ALA A 73 0.35 12.17 -22.67
CA ALA A 73 1.45 13.12 -22.58
C ALA A 73 1.98 13.27 -21.15
N ALA A 74 1.10 13.26 -20.14
CA ALA A 74 1.49 13.29 -18.74
C ALA A 74 2.22 12.01 -18.31
N ALA A 75 1.78 10.85 -18.79
CA ALA A 75 2.46 9.58 -18.58
C ALA A 75 3.86 9.56 -19.22
N GLY A 76 4.01 10.11 -20.43
CA GLY A 76 5.32 10.27 -21.06
C GLY A 76 6.21 11.34 -20.41
N ALA A 77 5.65 12.15 -19.51
CA ALA A 77 6.38 13.21 -18.82
C ALA A 77 6.86 12.83 -17.41
N THR A 78 6.52 11.62 -16.95
CA THR A 78 7.02 11.11 -15.68
C THR A 78 8.52 10.86 -15.72
N SER A 79 9.15 10.85 -14.55
CA SER A 79 10.60 10.74 -14.44
C SER A 79 11.18 9.37 -14.84
N ASP A 80 10.34 8.36 -15.05
CA ASP A 80 10.70 6.97 -15.41
C ASP A 80 11.69 6.29 -14.45
N VAL A 81 11.86 6.83 -13.24
CA VAL A 81 12.84 6.35 -12.27
C VAL A 81 12.43 4.98 -11.67
N GLY A 82 11.17 4.59 -11.81
CA GLY A 82 10.63 3.35 -11.25
C GLY A 82 10.52 3.40 -9.71
N ASP A 83 10.22 2.25 -9.12
CA ASP A 83 10.07 2.09 -7.67
C ASP A 83 11.41 2.22 -6.93
N GLU A 84 12.52 1.76 -7.51
CA GLU A 84 13.84 1.77 -6.87
C GLU A 84 14.49 3.17 -6.75
N GLY A 85 14.07 4.19 -7.51
CA GLY A 85 14.66 5.54 -7.40
C GLY A 85 13.66 6.64 -7.05
N CYS A 86 12.50 6.27 -6.52
CA CYS A 86 11.58 7.21 -5.87
C CYS A 86 12.23 7.89 -4.64
N LEU A 87 13.07 7.16 -3.91
CA LEU A 87 13.65 7.58 -2.64
C LEU A 87 15.18 7.50 -2.70
N ASN A 88 15.87 8.44 -2.06
CA ASN A 88 17.33 8.36 -1.88
C ASN A 88 17.70 7.42 -0.70
N ASP A 89 18.99 7.24 -0.42
CA ASP A 89 19.48 6.36 0.67
C ASP A 89 18.99 6.79 2.07
N GLU A 90 18.70 8.08 2.26
CA GLU A 90 18.12 8.63 3.50
C GLU A 90 16.59 8.47 3.55
N GLY A 91 16.01 7.99 2.45
CA GLY A 91 14.59 7.80 2.22
C GLY A 91 13.80 9.12 2.12
N LEU A 92 14.45 10.16 1.61
CA LEU A 92 13.84 11.40 1.17
C LEU A 92 13.46 11.31 -0.32
N PRO A 93 12.45 12.08 -0.77
CA PRO A 93 12.06 12.09 -2.18
C PRO A 93 13.21 12.55 -3.09
N THR A 94 13.41 11.84 -4.20
CA THR A 94 14.29 12.30 -5.28
C THR A 94 13.65 13.44 -6.08
N ASP A 95 14.45 14.19 -6.84
CA ASP A 95 13.94 15.25 -7.71
C ASP A 95 12.96 14.71 -8.77
N GLY A 96 13.21 13.49 -9.28
CA GLY A 96 12.28 12.78 -10.16
C GLY A 96 10.93 12.51 -9.49
N LEU A 97 10.93 12.02 -8.24
CA LEU A 97 9.69 11.84 -7.51
C LEU A 97 8.98 13.18 -7.25
N LEU A 98 9.69 14.24 -6.84
CA LEU A 98 9.06 15.55 -6.62
C LEU A 98 8.38 16.09 -7.88
N HIS A 99 9.00 15.86 -9.04
CA HIS A 99 8.40 16.17 -10.34
C HIS A 99 7.14 15.34 -10.60
N ASP A 100 7.17 14.04 -10.36
CA ASP A 100 6.01 13.15 -10.55
C ASP A 100 4.86 13.50 -9.58
N LEU A 101 5.16 13.93 -8.35
CA LEU A 101 4.17 14.45 -7.41
C LEU A 101 3.52 15.75 -7.92
N ASN A 102 4.28 16.60 -8.62
CA ASN A 102 3.72 17.79 -9.27
C ASN A 102 2.80 17.41 -10.44
N ILE A 103 3.14 16.38 -11.23
CA ILE A 103 2.25 15.82 -12.26
C ILE A 103 0.95 15.33 -11.61
N ALA A 104 1.02 14.58 -10.50
CA ALA A 104 -0.18 14.15 -9.78
C ALA A 104 -1.06 15.34 -9.36
N SER A 105 -0.46 16.45 -8.91
CA SER A 105 -1.20 17.66 -8.53
C SER A 105 -1.91 18.33 -9.73
N ILE A 106 -1.24 18.34 -10.88
CA ILE A 106 -1.79 18.85 -12.15
C ILE A 106 -2.96 17.98 -12.61
N MET A 107 -2.79 16.66 -12.60
CA MET A 107 -3.82 15.69 -12.97
C MET A 107 -5.04 15.80 -12.05
N ASN A 108 -4.83 15.92 -10.74
CA ASN A 108 -5.91 16.14 -9.78
C ASN A 108 -6.66 17.46 -10.00
N SER A 109 -5.94 18.52 -10.38
CA SER A 109 -6.54 19.82 -10.70
C SER A 109 -7.44 19.71 -11.93
N LEU A 110 -6.98 19.01 -12.98
CA LEU A 110 -7.79 18.75 -14.17
C LEU A 110 -9.04 17.91 -13.84
N ALA A 111 -8.89 16.82 -13.09
CA ALA A 111 -10.02 16.00 -12.64
C ALA A 111 -11.04 16.82 -11.83
N SER A 112 -10.56 17.66 -10.90
CA SER A 112 -11.41 18.54 -10.10
C SER A 112 -12.18 19.54 -10.95
N SER A 113 -11.55 20.09 -12.00
CA SER A 113 -12.22 20.98 -12.95
C SER A 113 -13.26 20.24 -13.78
N LEU A 114 -12.94 19.05 -14.31
CA LEU A 114 -13.88 18.22 -15.09
C LEU A 114 -15.10 17.80 -14.27
N ARG A 115 -14.95 17.47 -12.99
CA ARG A 115 -16.08 17.14 -12.10
C ARG A 115 -17.06 18.30 -11.91
N LYS A 116 -16.58 19.55 -11.93
CA LYS A 116 -17.40 20.76 -11.75
C LYS A 116 -17.99 21.30 -13.06
N LEU A 117 -17.36 20.95 -14.18
CA LEU A 117 -17.64 21.51 -15.49
C LEU A 117 -19.11 21.41 -15.94
N PRO A 118 -19.82 20.28 -15.73
CA PRO A 118 -21.21 20.18 -16.14
C PRO A 118 -22.13 21.20 -15.44
N GLU A 119 -21.97 21.35 -14.12
CA GLU A 119 -22.75 22.30 -13.32
C GLU A 119 -22.38 23.75 -13.67
N ASP A 120 -21.08 24.03 -13.81
CA ASP A 120 -20.53 25.35 -14.18
C ASP A 120 -20.98 25.82 -15.58
N THR A 121 -21.22 24.89 -16.50
CA THR A 121 -21.56 25.19 -17.89
C THR A 121 -23.07 25.29 -18.09
N PHE A 122 -23.82 24.28 -17.64
CA PHE A 122 -25.23 24.18 -18.00
C PHE A 122 -26.18 24.71 -16.92
N VAL A 123 -25.79 24.77 -15.63
CA VAL A 123 -26.73 25.09 -14.54
C VAL A 123 -26.46 26.45 -13.93
N LEU A 124 -25.22 26.67 -13.46
CA LEU A 124 -24.84 27.89 -12.73
C LEU A 124 -25.10 29.20 -13.48
N PRO A 125 -24.85 29.31 -14.81
CA PRO A 125 -25.09 30.55 -15.54
C PRO A 125 -26.56 30.99 -15.54
N TYR A 126 -27.48 30.07 -15.30
CA TYR A 126 -28.91 30.32 -15.41
C TYR A 126 -29.65 30.39 -14.08
N ARG A 127 -28.97 30.19 -12.94
CA ARG A 127 -29.64 30.28 -11.63
C ARG A 127 -30.19 31.69 -11.36
N PRO A 128 -31.40 31.82 -10.79
CA PRO A 128 -32.31 30.75 -10.37
C PRO A 128 -33.29 30.27 -11.45
N ALA A 129 -33.19 30.77 -12.69
CA ALA A 129 -34.13 30.57 -13.79
C ALA A 129 -33.69 29.47 -14.78
N HIS A 130 -33.00 28.42 -14.32
CA HIS A 130 -32.61 27.28 -15.13
C HIS A 130 -33.83 26.39 -15.43
N SER A 131 -33.81 25.67 -16.55
CA SER A 131 -34.89 24.72 -16.92
C SER A 131 -34.47 23.27 -16.62
N PRO A 132 -35.42 22.32 -16.53
CA PRO A 132 -35.08 20.89 -16.37
C PRO A 132 -34.14 20.34 -17.45
N GLN A 133 -34.20 20.89 -18.66
CA GLN A 133 -33.31 20.51 -19.76
C GLN A 133 -31.84 20.86 -19.48
N HIS A 134 -31.57 21.91 -18.70
CA HIS A 134 -30.21 22.26 -18.29
C HIS A 134 -29.64 21.26 -17.28
N GLU A 135 -30.48 20.81 -16.33
CA GLU A 135 -30.10 19.77 -15.37
C GLU A 135 -29.86 18.43 -16.09
N GLU A 136 -30.70 18.10 -17.08
CA GLU A 136 -30.55 16.90 -17.88
C GLU A 136 -29.28 16.94 -18.75
N ALA A 137 -28.98 18.08 -19.39
CA ALA A 137 -27.73 18.29 -20.11
C ALA A 137 -26.50 18.18 -19.20
N ALA A 138 -26.55 18.78 -18.00
CA ALA A 138 -25.49 18.65 -17.01
C ALA A 138 -25.26 17.19 -16.59
N ASN A 139 -26.33 16.45 -16.31
CA ASN A 139 -26.23 15.03 -15.95
C ASN A 139 -25.67 14.17 -17.09
N MET A 140 -26.13 14.40 -18.34
CA MET A 140 -25.61 13.69 -19.50
C MET A 140 -24.12 13.98 -19.73
N CYS A 141 -23.70 15.24 -19.60
CA CYS A 141 -22.29 15.64 -19.65
C CYS A 141 -21.49 14.96 -18.53
N GLN A 142 -22.00 14.96 -17.30
CA GLN A 142 -21.34 14.32 -16.16
C GLN A 142 -21.09 12.82 -16.41
N ILE A 143 -22.10 12.10 -16.91
CA ILE A 143 -21.99 10.68 -17.25
C ILE A 143 -20.98 10.48 -18.39
N ALA A 144 -21.04 11.31 -19.44
CA ALA A 144 -20.16 11.22 -20.59
C ALA A 144 -18.68 11.51 -20.26
N LEU A 145 -18.40 12.31 -19.23
CA LEU A 145 -17.04 12.62 -18.77
C LEU A 145 -16.45 11.60 -17.79
N LEU A 146 -17.22 10.61 -17.31
CA LEU A 146 -16.72 9.57 -16.40
C LEU A 146 -15.50 8.79 -16.93
N PRO A 147 -15.44 8.39 -18.22
CA PRO A 147 -14.27 7.71 -18.77
C PRO A 147 -12.98 8.55 -18.66
N ALA A 148 -13.07 9.85 -18.93
CA ALA A 148 -11.93 10.78 -18.82
C ALA A 148 -11.43 10.91 -17.38
N LEU A 149 -12.35 10.99 -16.41
CA LEU A 149 -11.99 11.01 -14.98
C LEU A 149 -11.30 9.70 -14.56
N HIS A 150 -11.83 8.56 -15.00
CA HIS A 150 -11.22 7.26 -14.74
C HIS A 150 -9.82 7.16 -15.36
N GLU A 151 -9.62 7.65 -16.57
CA GLU A 151 -8.30 7.61 -17.23
C GLU A 151 -7.27 8.49 -16.51
N ILE A 152 -7.66 9.68 -16.03
CA ILE A 152 -6.82 10.53 -15.18
C ILE A 152 -6.39 9.77 -13.91
N GLU A 153 -7.36 9.19 -13.19
CA GLU A 153 -7.10 8.46 -11.95
C GLU A 153 -6.24 7.22 -12.18
N SER A 154 -6.53 6.46 -13.24
CA SER A 154 -5.77 5.28 -13.68
C SER A 154 -4.31 5.62 -14.02
N THR A 155 -4.11 6.71 -14.77
CA THR A 155 -2.79 7.18 -15.18
C THR A 155 -1.95 7.59 -13.96
N VAL A 156 -2.51 8.39 -13.04
CA VAL A 156 -1.81 8.78 -11.82
C VAL A 156 -1.51 7.57 -10.94
N LYS A 157 -2.48 6.66 -10.78
CA LYS A 157 -2.31 5.45 -9.98
C LYS A 157 -1.17 4.57 -10.52
N ARG A 158 -1.19 4.28 -11.82
CA ARG A 158 -0.23 3.37 -12.46
C ARG A 158 1.18 3.93 -12.49
N ASN A 159 1.35 5.20 -12.86
CA ASN A 159 2.67 5.76 -13.13
C ASN A 159 3.31 6.44 -11.91
N ILE A 160 2.52 6.85 -10.91
CA ILE A 160 3.02 7.64 -9.79
C ILE A 160 2.73 6.95 -8.46
N LEU A 161 1.46 6.66 -8.16
CA LEU A 161 1.09 6.16 -6.82
C LEU A 161 1.58 4.73 -6.58
N ASN A 162 1.45 3.82 -7.55
CA ASN A 162 1.90 2.44 -7.39
C ASN A 162 3.42 2.35 -7.18
N PRO A 163 4.29 2.95 -8.02
CA PRO A 163 5.73 2.98 -7.76
C PRO A 163 6.09 3.58 -6.40
N LEU A 164 5.43 4.67 -6.00
CA LEU A 164 5.61 5.29 -4.69
C LEU A 164 5.23 4.34 -3.55
N CYS A 165 4.06 3.68 -3.63
CA CYS A 165 3.64 2.69 -2.65
C CYS A 165 4.67 1.55 -2.55
N TYR A 166 5.20 1.08 -3.67
CA TYR A 166 6.18 -0.01 -3.69
C TYR A 166 7.51 0.41 -3.04
N ALA A 167 8.02 1.60 -3.38
CA ALA A 167 9.22 2.15 -2.78
C ALA A 167 9.07 2.29 -1.26
N LEU A 168 7.93 2.83 -0.80
CA LEU A 168 7.66 3.04 0.61
C LEU A 168 7.48 1.72 1.36
N ASN A 169 6.72 0.78 0.79
CA ASN A 169 6.50 -0.52 1.40
C ASN A 169 7.79 -1.35 1.44
N ARG A 170 8.66 -1.27 0.43
CA ARG A 170 9.98 -1.90 0.46
C ARG A 170 10.84 -1.36 1.60
N ARG A 171 10.86 -0.03 1.78
CA ARG A 171 11.56 0.60 2.91
C ARG A 171 10.98 0.14 4.25
N ILE A 172 9.66 0.23 4.42
CA ILE A 172 8.97 -0.17 5.65
C ILE A 172 9.21 -1.64 5.96
N GLY A 173 9.11 -2.53 4.97
CA GLY A 173 9.39 -3.96 5.13
C GLY A 173 10.82 -4.21 5.59
N SER A 174 11.80 -3.46 5.05
CA SER A 174 13.19 -3.52 5.51
C SER A 174 13.37 -3.06 6.96
N GLU A 175 12.61 -2.06 7.40
CA GLU A 175 12.63 -1.57 8.79
C GLU A 175 11.96 -2.57 9.74
N ILE A 176 10.79 -3.11 9.37
CA ILE A 176 10.08 -4.14 10.13
C ILE A 176 10.96 -5.39 10.28
N ALA A 177 11.69 -5.81 9.23
CA ALA A 177 12.55 -6.99 9.29
C ALA A 177 13.69 -6.91 10.33
N LYS A 178 14.07 -5.69 10.77
CA LYS A 178 15.05 -5.51 11.87
C LYS A 178 14.60 -6.17 13.17
N MET A 179 13.31 -6.48 13.30
CA MET A 179 12.71 -7.27 14.36
C MET A 179 13.44 -8.60 14.64
N HIS A 180 13.98 -9.24 13.60
CA HIS A 180 14.66 -10.54 13.71
C HIS A 180 16.10 -10.44 14.22
N ARG A 181 16.60 -9.25 14.56
CA ARG A 181 17.97 -9.02 15.07
C ARG A 181 18.15 -9.35 16.56
N GLY A 182 17.23 -10.09 17.15
CA GLY A 182 17.35 -10.62 18.52
C GLY A 182 16.72 -9.79 19.63
N ILE A 183 15.97 -8.71 19.30
CA ILE A 183 15.34 -7.79 20.28
C ILE A 183 14.33 -8.51 21.20
N TYR A 184 13.75 -9.61 20.73
CA TYR A 184 12.74 -10.40 21.46
C TYR A 184 13.25 -11.72 22.02
N MET A 185 14.56 -11.97 21.98
CA MET A 185 15.17 -13.20 22.50
C MET A 185 15.32 -13.13 24.03
N GLU A 186 15.15 -14.26 24.72
CA GLU A 186 15.21 -14.34 26.20
C GLU A 186 16.61 -14.10 26.80
N ASP A 187 17.69 -14.27 26.03
CA ASP A 187 19.07 -14.32 26.55
C ASP A 187 19.80 -12.97 26.64
N THR A 188 19.18 -11.83 26.28
CA THR A 188 19.78 -10.50 26.52
C THR A 188 19.70 -10.14 28.00
N THR A 189 20.65 -10.68 28.77
CA THR A 189 20.90 -10.35 30.19
C THR A 189 21.47 -8.94 30.40
N ASP A 190 21.84 -8.24 29.32
CA ASP A 190 22.13 -6.80 29.34
C ASP A 190 20.83 -6.00 29.42
N LYS A 191 20.37 -5.80 30.65
CA LYS A 191 19.23 -4.94 31.02
C LYS A 191 19.43 -3.45 30.67
N SER A 192 20.49 -3.09 29.95
CA SER A 192 20.89 -1.70 29.67
C SER A 192 20.87 -1.29 28.20
N SER A 193 20.51 -2.17 27.25
CA SER A 193 20.83 -1.91 25.83
C SER A 193 19.65 -1.63 24.90
N MET A 194 18.40 -1.69 25.37
CA MET A 194 17.22 -1.31 24.57
C MET A 194 16.18 -0.64 25.47
N GLU A 195 16.42 0.61 25.87
CA GLU A 195 15.37 1.47 26.41
C GLU A 195 14.46 1.92 25.25
N GLY A 196 13.21 1.45 25.23
CA GLY A 196 12.18 1.89 24.27
C GLY A 196 11.55 0.76 23.46
N SER A 197 10.38 1.05 22.88
CA SER A 197 9.63 0.17 21.97
C SER A 197 10.37 0.01 20.63
N PHE A 198 10.31 -1.19 20.03
CA PHE A 198 10.91 -1.42 18.70
C PHE A 198 10.31 -0.45 17.67
N VAL A 199 9.00 -0.20 17.80
CA VAL A 199 8.24 0.69 16.93
C VAL A 199 8.73 2.12 17.07
N GLU A 200 8.89 2.61 18.30
CA GLU A 200 9.37 3.97 18.56
C GLU A 200 10.76 4.19 17.97
N GLN A 201 11.65 3.20 18.09
CA GLN A 201 13.03 3.31 17.64
C GLN A 201 13.18 3.21 16.12
N ASN A 202 12.40 2.34 15.45
CA ASN A 202 12.63 2.00 14.05
C ASN A 202 11.52 2.46 13.08
N LEU A 203 10.28 2.61 13.55
CA LEU A 203 9.11 2.80 12.67
C LEU A 203 8.46 4.17 12.81
N SER A 204 8.30 4.70 14.02
CA SER A 204 7.58 5.97 14.25
C SER A 204 8.18 7.13 13.45
N ASN A 205 9.50 7.28 13.46
CA ASN A 205 10.19 8.31 12.68
C ASN A 205 10.05 8.10 11.16
N VAL A 206 9.96 6.85 10.71
CA VAL A 206 9.77 6.52 9.29
C VAL A 206 8.38 6.95 8.85
N TYR A 207 7.33 6.60 9.59
CA TYR A 207 5.97 7.02 9.30
C TYR A 207 5.81 8.55 9.34
N ASP A 208 6.44 9.21 10.31
CA ASP A 208 6.43 10.67 10.40
C ASP A 208 7.13 11.35 9.22
N ALA A 209 8.30 10.83 8.82
CA ALA A 209 9.02 11.31 7.66
C ALA A 209 8.21 11.11 6.36
N ILE A 210 7.52 9.97 6.22
CA ILE A 210 6.64 9.70 5.07
C ILE A 210 5.47 10.68 5.05
N ALA A 211 4.80 10.89 6.18
CA ALA A 211 3.68 11.83 6.28
C ALA A 211 4.10 13.26 5.89
N ILE A 212 5.20 13.75 6.48
CA ILE A 212 5.64 15.14 6.34
C ILE A 212 6.30 15.41 4.99
N ASN A 213 7.18 14.52 4.52
CA ASN A 213 8.02 14.81 3.35
C ASN A 213 7.42 14.36 2.02
N LEU A 214 6.46 13.44 2.05
CA LEU A 214 5.86 12.83 0.85
C LEU A 214 4.35 13.05 0.79
N LEU A 215 3.61 12.52 1.77
CA LEU A 215 2.14 12.49 1.70
C LEU A 215 1.51 13.89 1.82
N SER A 216 2.16 14.82 2.52
CA SER A 216 1.74 16.23 2.59
C SER A 216 1.81 16.98 1.25
N LYS A 217 2.63 16.48 0.31
CA LYS A 217 2.82 17.09 -1.03
C LYS A 217 1.82 16.57 -2.06
N LEU A 218 1.13 15.47 -1.74
CA LEU A 218 0.09 14.92 -2.59
C LEU A 218 -1.25 15.61 -2.36
N PRO A 219 -2.11 15.69 -3.38
CA PRO A 219 -3.52 15.98 -3.19
C PRO A 219 -4.16 15.03 -2.16
N ALA A 220 -5.09 15.53 -1.33
CA ALA A 220 -5.67 14.76 -0.23
C ALA A 220 -6.29 13.42 -0.66
N GLU A 221 -6.95 13.38 -1.83
CA GLU A 221 -7.51 12.14 -2.41
C GLU A 221 -6.43 11.07 -2.60
N TYR A 222 -5.30 11.44 -3.21
CA TYR A 222 -4.19 10.52 -3.47
C TYR A 222 -3.37 10.19 -2.22
N SER A 223 -3.19 11.18 -1.35
CA SER A 223 -2.51 11.01 -0.07
C SER A 223 -3.23 9.94 0.79
N SER A 224 -4.55 9.99 0.85
CA SER A 224 -5.38 9.00 1.55
C SER A 224 -5.27 7.59 0.94
N ILE A 225 -5.23 7.48 -0.39
CA ILE A 225 -5.05 6.20 -1.09
C ILE A 225 -3.69 5.57 -0.71
N VAL A 226 -2.60 6.34 -0.85
CA VAL A 226 -1.25 5.87 -0.52
C VAL A 226 -1.14 5.54 0.96
N GLY A 227 -1.67 6.37 1.84
CA GLY A 227 -1.68 6.13 3.30
C GLY A 227 -2.42 4.84 3.68
N SER A 228 -3.57 4.58 3.04
CA SER A 228 -4.34 3.34 3.25
C SER A 228 -3.55 2.10 2.81
N THR A 229 -2.93 2.13 1.62
CA THR A 229 -2.10 1.01 1.11
C THR A 229 -0.88 0.75 1.99
N ILE A 230 -0.16 1.80 2.39
CA ILE A 230 0.99 1.68 3.30
C ILE A 230 0.57 1.09 4.63
N THR A 231 -0.56 1.53 5.17
CA THR A 231 -1.10 1.04 6.44
C THR A 231 -1.46 -0.44 6.36
N ALA A 232 -2.15 -0.86 5.29
CA ALA A 232 -2.50 -2.25 5.08
C ALA A 232 -1.26 -3.15 4.95
N TYR A 233 -0.28 -2.75 4.13
CA TYR A 233 0.99 -3.46 3.98
C TYR A 233 1.74 -3.56 5.32
N SER A 234 1.83 -2.45 6.04
CA SER A 234 2.49 -2.35 7.34
C SER A 234 1.88 -3.34 8.35
N LEU A 235 0.55 -3.39 8.43
CA LEU A 235 -0.17 -4.31 9.32
C LEU A 235 0.13 -5.78 9.01
N TYR A 236 -0.03 -6.19 7.75
CA TYR A 236 0.24 -7.57 7.36
C TYR A 236 1.71 -7.94 7.54
N SER A 237 2.63 -7.07 7.12
CA SER A 237 4.08 -7.30 7.20
C SER A 237 4.55 -7.38 8.66
N PHE A 238 4.05 -6.50 9.55
CA PHE A 238 4.41 -6.53 10.96
C PHE A 238 3.94 -7.81 11.63
N VAL A 239 2.69 -8.22 11.40
CA VAL A 239 2.14 -9.47 11.94
C VAL A 239 2.90 -10.70 11.43
N SER A 240 3.18 -10.76 10.13
CA SER A 240 3.94 -11.87 9.54
C SER A 240 5.37 -11.94 10.09
N ASN A 241 6.02 -10.79 10.30
CA ASN A 241 7.34 -10.77 10.94
C ASN A 241 7.28 -11.19 12.41
N ALA A 242 6.32 -10.66 13.18
CA ALA A 242 6.17 -10.97 14.60
C ALA A 242 5.89 -12.45 14.86
N SER A 243 5.08 -13.09 13.99
CA SER A 243 4.76 -14.52 14.10
C SER A 243 5.92 -15.45 13.71
N LEU A 244 6.94 -14.94 13.02
CA LEU A 244 8.16 -15.68 12.66
C LEU A 244 9.28 -15.60 13.71
N VAL A 245 9.14 -14.74 14.72
CA VAL A 245 10.13 -14.57 15.80
C VAL A 245 10.25 -15.87 16.62
N ARG A 246 11.47 -16.40 16.71
CA ARG A 246 11.75 -17.68 17.41
C ARG A 246 13.18 -17.75 17.94
N PRO A 247 13.43 -18.31 19.14
CA PRO A 247 12.46 -18.73 20.15
C PRO A 247 11.63 -17.57 20.72
N LEU A 248 10.34 -17.82 20.94
CA LEU A 248 9.43 -16.82 21.52
C LEU A 248 9.15 -17.17 22.99
N GLY A 249 9.81 -16.43 23.88
CA GLY A 249 9.65 -16.54 25.33
C GLY A 249 8.45 -15.78 25.89
N GLU A 250 8.18 -15.92 27.19
CA GLU A 250 7.13 -15.13 27.86
C GLU A 250 7.42 -13.62 27.79
N VAL A 251 8.68 -13.23 28.04
CA VAL A 251 9.13 -11.83 27.93
C VAL A 251 9.01 -11.33 26.49
N GLY A 252 9.35 -12.16 25.51
CA GLY A 252 9.22 -11.82 24.08
C GLY A 252 7.76 -11.58 23.69
N ARG A 253 6.82 -12.42 24.16
CA ARG A 253 5.38 -12.23 23.92
C ARG A 253 4.86 -10.91 24.50
N LEU A 254 5.27 -10.56 25.72
CA LEU A 254 4.89 -9.28 26.34
C LEU A 254 5.44 -8.09 25.56
N ARG A 255 6.71 -8.15 25.12
CA ARG A 255 7.33 -7.10 24.29
C ARG A 255 6.61 -6.93 22.95
N ILE A 256 6.37 -8.02 22.22
CA ILE A 256 5.62 -7.97 20.95
C ILE A 256 4.22 -7.40 21.18
N THR A 257 3.57 -7.73 22.30
CA THR A 257 2.24 -7.18 22.60
C THR A 257 2.27 -5.67 22.81
N GLN A 258 3.28 -5.16 23.51
CA GLN A 258 3.52 -3.73 23.66
C GLN A 258 3.80 -3.07 22.31
N ASP A 259 4.72 -3.63 21.52
CA ASP A 259 5.04 -3.11 20.20
C ASP A 259 3.84 -3.14 19.25
N LEU A 260 2.99 -4.17 19.31
CA LEU A 260 1.74 -4.17 18.53
C LEU A 260 0.85 -2.98 18.92
N ALA A 261 0.80 -2.58 20.19
CA ALA A 261 0.03 -1.42 20.66
C ALA A 261 0.64 -0.09 20.20
N ASP A 262 1.95 0.05 20.32
CA ASP A 262 2.65 1.25 19.84
C ASP A 262 2.56 1.38 18.31
N PHE A 263 2.59 0.24 17.61
CA PHE A 263 2.43 0.18 16.17
C PHE A 263 1.05 0.61 15.69
N GLU A 264 -0.01 0.15 16.38
CA GLU A 264 -1.38 0.60 16.15
C GLU A 264 -1.47 2.13 16.28
N LEU A 265 -0.93 2.68 17.36
CA LEU A 265 -0.92 4.13 17.58
C LEU A 265 -0.13 4.90 16.52
N ALA A 266 1.04 4.40 16.11
CA ALA A 266 1.86 5.03 15.07
C ALA A 266 1.13 5.08 13.72
N LEU A 267 0.40 4.02 13.35
CA LEU A 267 -0.40 3.99 12.13
C LEU A 267 -1.65 4.88 12.22
N GLU A 268 -2.30 4.98 13.39
CA GLU A 268 -3.38 5.95 13.60
C GLU A 268 -2.89 7.38 13.42
N GLN A 269 -1.72 7.70 13.96
CA GLN A 269 -1.10 9.03 13.80
C GLN A 269 -0.74 9.32 12.34
N LEU A 270 -0.22 8.33 11.60
CA LEU A 270 0.01 8.45 10.16
C LEU A 270 -1.30 8.78 9.42
N MET A 271 -2.35 7.99 9.62
CA MET A 271 -3.64 8.19 8.95
C MET A 271 -4.27 9.55 9.29
N PHE A 272 -4.13 10.00 10.53
CA PHE A 272 -4.55 11.33 10.96
C PHE A 272 -3.77 12.44 10.24
N LYS A 273 -2.43 12.34 10.16
CA LYS A 273 -1.56 13.32 9.49
C LYS A 273 -1.83 13.40 7.98
N VAL A 274 -2.25 12.31 7.36
CA VAL A 274 -2.65 12.22 5.95
C VAL A 274 -4.01 12.88 5.67
N GLY A 275 -4.75 13.27 6.72
CA GLY A 275 -6.07 13.88 6.59
C GLY A 275 -7.15 12.89 6.14
N SER A 276 -6.89 11.59 6.24
CA SER A 276 -7.86 10.56 5.90
C SER A 276 -8.89 10.44 7.01
N SER A 277 -10.18 10.39 6.64
CA SER A 277 -11.27 10.09 7.56
C SER A 277 -11.43 8.59 7.82
N THR A 278 -10.67 7.76 7.10
CA THR A 278 -10.71 6.30 7.22
C THR A 278 -9.97 5.86 8.47
N MET A 279 -10.68 5.18 9.37
CA MET A 279 -10.10 4.56 10.56
C MET A 279 -9.38 3.25 10.20
N LEU A 280 -8.46 2.78 11.05
CA LEU A 280 -7.73 1.53 10.83
C LEU A 280 -8.65 0.32 10.60
N ASN A 281 -9.79 0.26 11.29
CA ASN A 281 -10.78 -0.79 11.13
C ASN A 281 -11.57 -0.74 9.80
N GLN A 282 -11.37 0.31 8.99
CA GLN A 282 -12.00 0.47 7.67
C GLN A 282 -10.99 0.25 6.54
N VAL A 283 -9.68 0.38 6.81
CA VAL A 283 -8.60 0.11 5.85
C VAL A 283 -8.74 -1.31 5.31
N HIS A 284 -8.89 -1.45 3.99
CA HIS A 284 -9.03 -2.75 3.30
C HIS A 284 -10.12 -3.65 3.94
N CYS A 285 -11.30 -3.06 4.21
CA CYS A 285 -12.43 -3.73 4.86
C CYS A 285 -12.15 -4.19 6.30
N GLY A 286 -11.11 -3.66 6.95
CA GLY A 286 -10.76 -3.95 8.34
C GLY A 286 -10.00 -5.26 8.55
N LYS A 287 -9.76 -6.06 7.50
CA LYS A 287 -9.06 -7.36 7.61
C LYS A 287 -7.65 -7.24 8.20
N PRO A 288 -6.78 -6.32 7.73
CA PRO A 288 -5.41 -6.25 8.27
C PRO A 288 -5.40 -5.86 9.75
N TYR A 289 -6.30 -4.96 10.14
CA TYR A 289 -6.45 -4.53 11.53
C TYR A 289 -7.02 -5.63 12.44
N ALA A 290 -8.03 -6.36 11.96
CA ALA A 290 -8.60 -7.51 12.68
C ALA A 290 -7.53 -8.57 12.96
N GLU A 291 -6.66 -8.86 11.98
CA GLU A 291 -5.55 -9.80 12.14
C GLU A 291 -4.56 -9.34 13.22
N LEU A 292 -4.16 -8.06 13.22
CA LEU A 292 -3.31 -7.51 14.28
C LEU A 292 -3.94 -7.71 15.68
N ARG A 293 -5.24 -7.45 15.81
CA ARG A 293 -5.96 -7.60 17.09
C ARG A 293 -6.07 -9.07 17.51
N ALA A 294 -6.24 -9.95 16.54
CA ALA A 294 -6.31 -11.39 16.74
C ALA A 294 -4.95 -11.97 17.15
N VAL A 295 -3.85 -11.51 16.56
CA VAL A 295 -2.47 -11.92 16.90
C VAL A 295 -2.14 -11.61 18.36
N ARG A 296 -2.58 -10.46 18.90
CA ARG A 296 -2.41 -10.17 20.34
C ARG A 296 -3.03 -11.24 21.24
N GLN A 297 -4.18 -11.79 20.86
CA GLN A 297 -4.82 -12.89 21.60
C GLN A 297 -4.08 -14.21 21.35
N MET A 298 -3.70 -14.43 20.09
CA MET A 298 -3.01 -15.63 19.62
C MET A 298 -1.69 -15.89 20.35
N LEU A 299 -0.90 -14.83 20.66
CA LEU A 299 0.39 -14.94 21.36
C LEU A 299 0.28 -15.64 22.72
N PHE A 300 -0.85 -15.49 23.42
CA PHE A 300 -1.09 -16.07 24.74
C PHE A 300 -1.92 -17.36 24.68
N TRP A 301 -2.03 -17.98 23.50
CA TRP A 301 -2.69 -19.26 23.37
C TRP A 301 -1.84 -20.39 23.99
N ASN A 302 -2.38 -21.03 25.02
CA ASN A 302 -1.70 -22.05 25.82
C ASN A 302 -2.15 -23.49 25.46
N GLY A 303 -2.77 -23.68 24.29
CA GLY A 303 -3.30 -25.00 23.89
C GLY A 303 -2.24 -26.10 23.73
N LEU A 304 -0.96 -25.72 23.58
CA LEU A 304 0.19 -26.63 23.44
C LEU A 304 0.80 -27.07 24.79
N GLU A 305 0.38 -26.51 25.92
CA GLU A 305 0.97 -26.84 27.24
C GLU A 305 0.54 -28.24 27.74
N LYS A 306 -0.56 -28.79 27.21
CA LYS A 306 -1.07 -30.12 27.57
C LYS A 306 -0.29 -31.22 26.84
N LYS A 307 0.75 -31.75 27.50
CA LYS A 307 1.65 -32.78 26.95
C LYS A 307 0.97 -34.09 26.52
N ASP A 308 -0.22 -34.40 27.07
CA ASP A 308 -0.94 -35.66 26.79
C ASP A 308 -2.05 -35.53 25.73
N ALA A 309 -2.23 -34.34 25.14
CA ALA A 309 -3.27 -34.12 24.13
C ALA A 309 -2.84 -34.62 22.75
N SER A 310 -3.74 -35.32 22.04
CA SER A 310 -3.48 -35.71 20.66
C SER A 310 -3.40 -34.48 19.74
N GLY A 311 -2.63 -34.55 18.65
CA GLY A 311 -2.54 -33.46 17.68
C GLY A 311 -3.91 -33.04 17.09
N SER A 312 -4.82 -34.01 16.93
CA SER A 312 -6.21 -33.74 16.52
C SER A 312 -6.98 -32.93 17.56
N ASP A 313 -6.76 -33.18 18.86
CA ASP A 313 -7.46 -32.45 19.92
C ASP A 313 -6.90 -31.03 20.11
N ILE A 314 -5.59 -30.85 19.89
CA ILE A 314 -4.95 -29.53 19.86
C ILE A 314 -5.50 -28.72 18.68
N ALA A 315 -5.55 -29.30 17.49
CA ALA A 315 -6.10 -28.64 16.30
C ALA A 315 -7.58 -28.23 16.50
N LYS A 316 -8.41 -29.12 17.07
CA LYS A 316 -9.81 -28.80 17.40
C LYS A 316 -9.93 -27.68 18.44
N GLN A 317 -9.03 -27.62 19.42
CA GLN A 317 -9.01 -26.54 20.41
C GLN A 317 -8.65 -25.21 19.73
N MET A 318 -7.60 -25.18 18.92
CA MET A 318 -7.18 -23.98 18.18
C MET A 318 -8.28 -23.45 17.25
N LEU A 319 -8.95 -24.34 16.50
CA LEU A 319 -10.03 -23.96 15.58
C LEU A 319 -11.30 -23.44 16.28
N ARG A 320 -11.43 -23.62 17.60
CA ARG A 320 -12.54 -23.07 18.39
C ARG A 320 -12.25 -21.68 18.94
N GLU A 321 -11.01 -21.22 18.86
CA GLU A 321 -10.62 -19.92 19.37
C GLU A 321 -11.27 -18.79 18.56
N ALA A 322 -11.68 -17.72 19.24
CA ALA A 322 -12.38 -16.61 18.59
C ALA A 322 -11.50 -15.86 17.57
N TRP A 323 -10.18 -15.84 17.79
CA TRP A 323 -9.21 -15.14 16.97
C TRP A 323 -8.88 -15.86 15.65
N ILE A 324 -9.15 -17.16 15.52
CA ILE A 324 -8.70 -17.96 14.35
C ILE A 324 -9.32 -17.49 13.04
N LYS A 325 -10.55 -16.97 13.07
CA LYS A 325 -11.29 -16.48 11.90
C LYS A 325 -10.70 -15.18 11.32
N ASP A 326 -9.96 -14.45 12.14
CA ASP A 326 -9.41 -13.13 11.83
C ASP A 326 -7.92 -13.21 11.49
N VAL A 327 -7.30 -14.40 11.57
CA VAL A 327 -5.86 -14.63 11.30
C VAL A 327 -5.68 -15.41 10.01
N ARG A 328 -4.69 -15.04 9.20
CA ARG A 328 -4.31 -15.79 8.01
C ARG A 328 -3.73 -17.17 8.38
N PRO A 329 -3.98 -18.21 7.56
CA PRO A 329 -3.40 -19.53 7.80
C PRO A 329 -1.88 -19.50 8.01
N SER A 330 -1.14 -18.74 7.19
CA SER A 330 0.32 -18.59 7.31
C SER A 330 0.74 -18.11 8.71
N THR A 331 0.16 -17.00 9.17
CA THR A 331 0.39 -16.40 10.50
C THR A 331 0.13 -17.40 11.63
N ALA A 332 -0.96 -18.17 11.54
CA ALA A 332 -1.30 -19.19 12.53
C ALA A 332 -0.27 -20.34 12.55
N PHE A 333 0.17 -20.81 11.38
CA PHE A 333 1.20 -21.85 11.29
C PHE A 333 2.57 -21.34 11.76
N HIS A 334 2.96 -20.11 11.42
CA HIS A 334 4.24 -19.54 11.87
C HIS A 334 4.31 -19.45 13.38
N LEU A 335 3.20 -19.11 14.06
CA LEU A 335 3.13 -19.20 15.51
C LEU A 335 3.31 -20.64 16.01
N LEU A 336 2.67 -21.64 15.41
CA LEU A 336 2.90 -23.04 15.82
C LEU A 336 4.38 -23.44 15.69
N PHE A 337 5.08 -22.91 14.69
CA PHE A 337 6.52 -23.10 14.52
C PHE A 337 7.34 -22.39 15.60
N SER A 338 6.87 -21.28 16.18
CA SER A 338 7.57 -20.61 17.28
C SER A 338 7.68 -21.50 18.53
N PHE A 339 6.72 -22.40 18.73
CA PHE A 339 6.69 -23.39 19.81
C PHE A 339 7.37 -24.72 19.47
N ALA A 340 7.75 -24.94 18.21
CA ALA A 340 8.29 -26.23 17.76
C ALA A 340 9.70 -26.52 18.32
N PRO A 341 10.14 -27.80 18.36
CA PRO A 341 11.51 -28.16 18.71
C PRO A 341 12.55 -27.58 17.74
N ARG A 342 13.76 -27.26 18.22
CA ARG A 342 14.84 -26.63 17.41
C ARG A 342 15.20 -27.41 16.14
N LEU A 343 14.94 -28.71 16.12
CA LEU A 343 15.15 -29.60 14.98
C LEU A 343 14.21 -29.30 13.78
N LEU A 344 13.00 -28.78 14.05
CA LEU A 344 12.11 -28.31 13.00
C LEU A 344 12.63 -26.97 12.46
N SER A 345 13.08 -26.99 11.21
CA SER A 345 13.53 -25.78 10.51
C SER A 345 12.34 -24.85 10.26
N SER A 346 12.50 -23.54 10.49
CA SER A 346 11.43 -22.59 10.16
C SER A 346 11.21 -22.51 8.63
N PRO A 347 10.03 -22.04 8.17
CA PRO A 347 9.73 -21.97 6.74
C PRO A 347 10.75 -21.18 5.91
N HIS A 348 11.25 -20.05 6.42
CA HIS A 348 12.27 -19.24 5.76
C HIS A 348 13.63 -19.97 5.68
N HIS A 349 14.06 -20.64 6.76
CA HIS A 349 15.29 -21.44 6.74
C HIS A 349 15.20 -22.63 5.77
N SER A 350 14.03 -23.27 5.67
CA SER A 350 13.79 -24.36 4.71
C SER A 350 13.95 -23.89 3.26
N LYS A 351 13.47 -22.68 2.96
CA LYS A 351 13.66 -22.03 1.65
C LYS A 351 15.04 -21.40 1.44
N ARG A 352 15.92 -21.39 2.46
CA ARG A 352 17.21 -20.70 2.44
C ARG A 352 17.08 -19.19 2.17
N MET A 353 16.04 -18.60 2.72
CA MET A 353 15.74 -17.17 2.64
C MET A 353 15.88 -16.57 4.02
N ASP A 354 16.19 -15.28 4.09
CA ASP A 354 16.04 -14.55 5.34
C ASP A 354 14.55 -14.34 5.68
N ALA A 355 14.26 -13.85 6.89
CA ALA A 355 12.89 -13.64 7.32
C ALA A 355 12.17 -12.53 6.51
N LYS A 356 12.91 -11.51 6.05
CA LYS A 356 12.37 -10.42 5.23
C LYS A 356 11.93 -10.95 3.88
N GLU A 357 12.84 -11.59 3.16
CA GLU A 357 12.62 -12.18 1.84
C GLU A 357 11.45 -13.16 1.89
N TYR A 358 11.31 -13.93 2.96
CA TYR A 358 10.18 -14.84 3.12
C TYR A 358 8.86 -14.08 3.32
N VAL A 359 8.82 -13.03 4.14
CA VAL A 359 7.62 -12.19 4.31
C VAL A 359 7.25 -11.47 3.01
N ASP A 360 8.23 -11.08 2.20
CA ASP A 360 8.01 -10.50 0.87
C ASP A 360 7.31 -11.51 -0.08
N THR A 361 7.36 -12.82 0.20
CA THR A 361 6.52 -13.82 -0.52
C THR A 361 5.11 -13.98 0.03
N LEU A 362 4.82 -13.44 1.23
CA LEU A 362 3.52 -13.53 1.90
C LEU A 362 2.68 -12.28 1.70
N VAL A 363 3.33 -11.11 1.65
CA VAL A 363 2.70 -9.80 1.56
C VAL A 363 3.33 -9.05 0.40
N ASN A 364 2.56 -8.87 -0.67
CA ASN A 364 2.99 -8.11 -1.82
C ASN A 364 3.06 -6.62 -1.50
N LEU A 365 3.87 -5.86 -2.25
CA LEU A 365 4.06 -4.43 -2.05
C LEU A 365 2.80 -3.58 -2.31
N ASP A 366 1.76 -4.14 -2.92
CA ASP A 366 0.44 -3.53 -3.08
C ASP A 366 -0.52 -3.83 -1.90
N ALA A 367 -0.01 -4.48 -0.84
CA ALA A 367 -0.75 -4.98 0.32
C ALA A 367 -1.68 -6.17 0.04
N SER A 368 -1.56 -6.85 -1.10
CA SER A 368 -2.24 -8.13 -1.34
C SER A 368 -1.52 -9.31 -0.66
N VAL A 369 -2.29 -10.33 -0.26
CA VAL A 369 -1.78 -11.47 0.53
C VAL A 369 -2.18 -12.85 -0.01
N ASP A 370 -3.15 -12.92 -0.94
CA ASP A 370 -3.79 -14.18 -1.34
C ASP A 370 -2.84 -15.15 -2.06
N ASP A 371 -1.93 -14.64 -2.89
CA ASP A 371 -0.97 -15.45 -3.64
C ASP A 371 0.08 -16.11 -2.72
N GLY A 372 0.47 -15.41 -1.65
CA GLY A 372 1.49 -15.85 -0.70
C GLY A 372 1.03 -16.98 0.24
N GLU A 373 -0.26 -17.02 0.58
CA GLU A 373 -0.82 -18.00 1.52
C GLU A 373 -0.70 -19.44 0.99
N SER A 374 -1.00 -19.64 -0.30
CA SER A 374 -0.90 -20.97 -0.93
C SER A 374 0.53 -21.49 -0.91
N GLN A 375 1.50 -20.63 -1.23
CA GLN A 375 2.91 -20.99 -1.22
C GLN A 375 3.42 -21.25 0.21
N SER A 376 2.94 -20.46 1.18
CA SER A 376 3.27 -20.62 2.60
C SER A 376 2.83 -21.99 3.12
N LEU A 377 1.61 -22.42 2.81
CA LEU A 377 1.08 -23.71 3.24
C LEU A 377 1.91 -24.88 2.72
N MET A 378 2.27 -24.86 1.43
CA MET A 378 3.13 -25.89 0.83
C MET A 378 4.51 -25.95 1.49
N THR A 379 5.05 -24.78 1.86
CA THR A 379 6.34 -24.67 2.56
C THR A 379 6.25 -25.28 3.95
N THR A 380 5.19 -24.95 4.69
CA THR A 380 4.90 -25.48 6.03
C THR A 380 4.80 -27.00 6.02
N MET A 381 4.05 -27.57 5.08
CA MET A 381 3.95 -29.02 4.90
C MET A 381 5.31 -29.67 4.62
N SER A 382 6.09 -29.10 3.69
CA SER A 382 7.43 -29.61 3.37
C SER A 382 8.37 -29.59 4.58
N CYS A 383 8.28 -28.58 5.44
CA CYS A 383 9.06 -28.52 6.69
C CYS A 383 8.70 -29.65 7.65
N CYS A 384 7.40 -29.95 7.79
CA CYS A 384 6.91 -31.05 8.63
C CYS A 384 7.36 -32.42 8.08
N ASP A 385 7.26 -32.63 6.76
CA ASP A 385 7.69 -33.87 6.11
C ASP A 385 9.20 -34.10 6.29
N ALA A 386 10.00 -33.05 6.10
CA ALA A 386 11.45 -33.11 6.30
C ALA A 386 11.82 -33.42 7.77
N TYR A 387 11.06 -32.90 8.73
CA TYR A 387 11.24 -33.24 10.14
C TYR A 387 10.90 -34.71 10.42
N GLN A 388 9.76 -35.21 9.92
CA GLN A 388 9.38 -36.62 10.09
C GLN A 388 10.43 -37.57 9.52
N GLN A 389 10.99 -37.24 8.34
CA GLN A 389 12.07 -38.02 7.75
C GLN A 389 13.31 -38.05 8.65
N ARG A 390 13.74 -36.91 9.20
CA ARG A 390 14.91 -36.85 10.10
C ARG A 390 14.67 -37.61 11.40
N GLU A 391 13.50 -37.43 12.01
CA GLU A 391 13.11 -38.15 13.23
C GLU A 391 13.09 -39.67 13.01
N SER A 392 12.61 -40.12 11.85
CA SER A 392 12.61 -41.55 11.49
C SER A 392 14.01 -42.15 11.35
N VAL A 393 14.98 -41.35 10.87
CA VAL A 393 16.39 -41.76 10.70
C VAL A 393 17.11 -41.83 12.04
N ASP A 394 16.93 -40.81 12.89
CA ASP A 394 17.55 -40.75 14.22
C ASP A 394 17.06 -41.90 15.13
N MET A 395 15.77 -42.22 15.07
CA MET A 395 15.19 -43.37 15.78
C MET A 395 15.65 -44.73 15.20
N GLY A 396 16.03 -44.77 13.92
CA GLY A 396 16.62 -45.94 13.27
C GLY A 396 18.07 -46.21 13.71
N THR A 397 18.87 -45.17 13.92
CA THR A 397 20.27 -45.29 14.35
C THR A 397 20.45 -45.65 15.83
N CYS A 398 19.54 -45.22 16.71
CA CYS A 398 19.59 -45.58 18.14
C CYS A 398 19.18 -47.04 18.45
N SER A 399 18.55 -47.73 17.50
CA SER A 399 18.14 -49.15 17.66
C SER A 399 19.19 -50.15 17.12
N GLY A 400 20.27 -49.66 16.50
CA GLY A 400 21.29 -50.49 15.84
C GLY A 400 22.50 -50.87 16.71
N ASP A 401 22.74 -50.21 17.84
CA ASP A 401 23.98 -50.34 18.62
C ASP A 401 23.76 -50.98 20.01
N ARG A 402 22.93 -52.04 20.01
CA ARG A 402 22.91 -53.04 21.08
C ARG A 402 23.00 -54.43 20.46
N ARG A 403 24.22 -54.83 20.11
CA ARG A 403 24.62 -56.24 20.04
C ARG A 403 25.94 -56.45 20.73
#